data_AF-A0A382B429-F1
#
_entry.id   AF-A0A382B429-F1
#
_cell.length_a   1.000
_cell.length_b   1.000
_cell.length_c   1.000
_cell.angle_alpha   90.00
_cell.angle_beta   90.00
_cell.angle_gamma   90.00
#
_symmetry.space_group_name_H-M   'P 1'
#
loop_
_entity.id
_entity.type
_entity.pdbx_description
1 polymer ?
#
loop_
_entity_poly.entity_id
_entity_poly.type
_entity_poly.pdbx_seq_one_letter_code
_entity_poly.pdbx_strand_id
1 'polypeptide(L)'
;MSTTKDSIKSKMTIPDSKHNKILLSNIKHDLTNPINAILGYAELIIDYLEISTDDRFISDVKNIHESGSLLFQNINTYFSNTDGENHEIINEVINFPQLQFAIRTPISTIIGLTELL
;
A
#
# COMPACT_ATOMS: atom_id res chain seq x y z
N MET A 1 -5.31 31.97 43.60
CA MET A 1 -6.25 30.85 43.39
C MET A 1 -7.01 31.10 42.09
N SER A 2 -6.53 30.55 40.97
CA SER A 2 -7.32 30.16 39.78
C SER A 2 -6.35 29.66 38.69
N THR A 3 -5.64 28.58 39.01
CA THR A 3 -4.77 27.84 38.11
C THR A 3 -5.52 26.59 37.65
N THR A 4 -6.48 26.70 36.72
CA THR A 4 -7.10 25.48 36.14
C THR A 4 -7.73 25.65 34.75
N LYS A 5 -7.77 26.84 34.14
CA LYS A 5 -8.43 27.01 32.81
C LYS A 5 -7.52 26.95 31.59
N ASP A 6 -6.20 27.00 31.75
CA ASP A 6 -5.25 27.03 30.62
C ASP A 6 -4.69 25.66 30.23
N SER A 7 -4.98 24.60 30.96
CA SER A 7 -4.41 23.26 30.73
C SER A 7 -5.22 22.34 29.82
N ILE A 8 -6.38 22.78 29.30
CA ILE A 8 -7.22 21.95 28.42
C ILE A 8 -7.07 22.34 26.94
N LYS A 9 -6.53 23.53 26.62
CA LYS A 9 -6.46 24.03 25.23
C LYS A 9 -5.19 23.62 24.46
N SER A 10 -4.24 22.90 25.07
CA SER A 10 -2.94 22.57 24.43
C SER A 10 -2.80 21.14 23.90
N LYS A 11 -3.87 20.33 23.87
CA LYS A 11 -3.77 18.90 23.48
C LYS A 11 -4.50 18.52 22.19
N MET A 12 -4.83 19.50 21.37
CA MET A 12 -5.28 19.30 20.00
C MET A 12 -4.22 19.90 19.07
N THR A 13 -3.02 19.33 19.12
CA THR A 13 -1.94 19.70 18.20
C THR A 13 -2.41 19.31 16.80
N ILE A 14 -2.71 20.32 15.98
CA ILE A 14 -2.86 20.19 14.54
C ILE A 14 -1.66 19.35 14.07
N PRO A 15 -1.85 18.17 13.46
CA PRO A 15 -0.73 17.32 13.08
C PRO A 15 0.21 18.11 12.18
N ASP A 16 1.43 18.36 12.65
CA ASP A 16 2.46 19.06 11.89
C ASP A 16 2.59 18.40 10.52
N SER A 17 2.31 19.14 9.46
CA SER A 17 2.25 18.64 8.09
C SER A 17 3.53 17.92 7.63
N LYS A 18 4.67 18.25 8.25
CA LYS A 18 5.96 17.55 8.07
C LYS A 18 5.94 16.12 8.64
N HIS A 19 5.39 15.93 9.84
CA HIS A 19 5.25 14.59 10.44
C HIS A 19 4.35 13.70 9.59
N ASN A 20 3.31 14.30 9.00
CA ASN A 20 2.41 13.61 8.10
C ASN A 20 3.11 13.12 6.81
N LYS A 21 3.92 13.97 6.17
CA LYS A 21 4.71 13.59 4.99
C LYS A 21 5.67 12.44 5.27
N ILE A 22 6.37 12.51 6.42
CA ILE A 22 7.29 11.45 6.85
C ILE A 22 6.53 10.14 7.08
N LEU A 23 5.37 10.17 7.73
CA LEU A 23 4.56 8.98 7.98
C LEU A 23 4.09 8.31 6.67
N LEU A 24 3.56 9.08 5.71
CA LEU A 24 3.12 8.54 4.42
C LEU A 24 4.28 7.94 3.63
N SER A 25 5.45 8.60 3.65
CA SER A 25 6.67 8.07 3.04
C SER A 25 7.12 6.76 3.67
N ASN A 26 7.03 6.65 5.00
CA ASN A 26 7.36 5.41 5.71
C ASN A 26 6.38 4.28 5.37
N ILE A 27 5.07 4.55 5.37
CA ILE A 27 4.05 3.57 4.98
C ILE A 27 4.30 3.08 3.54
N LYS A 28 4.56 4.00 2.60
CA LYS A 28 4.90 3.65 1.22
C LYS A 28 6.09 2.70 1.15
N HIS A 29 7.17 3.05 1.84
CA HIS A 29 8.40 2.24 1.87
C HIS A 29 8.12 0.84 2.45
N ASP A 30 7.45 0.77 3.58
CA ASP A 30 7.19 -0.48 4.29
C ASP A 30 6.25 -1.41 3.52
N LEU A 31 5.33 -0.86 2.71
CA LEU A 31 4.48 -1.64 1.80
C LEU A 31 5.23 -2.04 0.51
N THR A 32 6.14 -1.20 0.03
CA THR A 32 6.91 -1.48 -1.20
C THR A 32 7.77 -2.74 -1.07
N ASN A 33 8.41 -2.95 0.08
CA ASN A 33 9.27 -4.12 0.31
C ASN A 33 8.55 -5.47 0.12
N PRO A 34 7.43 -5.76 0.80
CA PRO A 34 6.72 -7.03 0.60
C PRO A 34 6.10 -7.15 -0.79
N ILE A 35 5.66 -6.05 -1.42
CA ILE A 35 5.15 -6.08 -2.80
C ILE A 35 6.25 -6.49 -3.78
N ASN A 36 7.45 -5.92 -3.65
CA ASN A 36 8.60 -6.29 -4.47
C ASN A 36 9.00 -7.75 -4.27
N ALA A 37 8.87 -8.29 -3.06
CA ALA A 37 9.08 -9.71 -2.81
C ALA A 37 8.06 -10.57 -3.58
N ILE A 38 6.77 -10.23 -3.53
CA ILE A 38 5.72 -10.95 -4.30
C ILE A 38 6.05 -10.95 -5.80
N LEU A 39 6.41 -9.79 -6.36
CA LEU A 39 6.76 -9.65 -7.77
C LEU A 39 7.98 -10.51 -8.13
N GLY A 40 9.06 -10.41 -7.36
CA GLY A 40 10.29 -11.18 -7.61
C GLY A 40 10.08 -12.69 -7.47
N TYR A 41 9.24 -13.14 -6.53
CA TYR A 41 8.91 -14.56 -6.42
C TYR A 41 8.05 -15.04 -7.58
N ALA A 42 7.05 -14.26 -8.01
CA ALA A 42 6.22 -14.63 -9.15
C ALA A 42 7.05 -14.71 -10.44
N GLU A 43 7.97 -13.76 -10.67
CA GLU A 43 8.92 -13.78 -11.78
C GLU A 43 9.82 -15.02 -11.72
N LEU A 44 10.41 -15.30 -10.56
CA LEU A 44 11.27 -16.48 -10.37
C LEU A 44 10.51 -17.78 -10.63
N ILE A 45 9.27 -17.89 -10.18
CA ILE A 45 8.43 -19.06 -10.44
C ILE A 45 8.22 -19.18 -11.95
N ILE A 46 7.74 -18.13 -12.62
CA ILE A 46 7.48 -18.13 -14.07
C ILE A 46 8.72 -18.56 -14.87
N ASP A 47 9.89 -18.03 -14.51
CA ASP A 47 11.17 -18.35 -15.17
C ASP A 47 11.59 -19.82 -14.99
N TYR A 48 11.11 -20.48 -13.94
CA TYR A 48 11.42 -21.88 -13.63
C TYR A 48 10.42 -22.88 -14.22
N LEU A 49 9.26 -22.43 -14.72
CA LEU A 49 8.25 -23.34 -15.27
C LEU A 49 8.65 -23.85 -16.66
N GLU A 50 8.62 -25.17 -16.81
CA GLU A 50 8.90 -25.85 -18.09
C GLU A 50 7.66 -25.90 -18.99
N ILE A 51 7.85 -26.16 -20.29
CA ILE A 51 6.78 -26.31 -21.30
C ILE A 51 5.73 -27.38 -20.92
N SER A 52 6.08 -28.32 -20.05
CA SER A 52 5.22 -29.40 -19.54
C SER A 52 4.34 -28.98 -18.35
N THR A 53 4.49 -27.74 -17.85
CA THR A 53 3.78 -27.22 -16.68
C THR A 53 2.32 -26.94 -17.02
N ASP A 54 1.39 -27.19 -16.08
CA ASP A 54 -0.03 -26.88 -16.25
C ASP A 54 -0.22 -25.39 -16.62
N ASP A 55 -0.82 -25.15 -17.79
CA ASP A 55 -1.13 -23.82 -18.29
C ASP A 55 -1.93 -22.98 -17.28
N ARG A 56 -2.76 -23.62 -16.46
CA ARG A 56 -3.52 -22.96 -15.39
C ARG A 56 -2.61 -22.44 -14.29
N PHE A 57 -1.64 -23.23 -13.86
CA PHE A 57 -0.66 -22.81 -12.86
C PHE A 57 0.17 -21.63 -13.36
N ILE A 58 0.64 -21.68 -14.62
CA ILE A 58 1.35 -20.55 -15.25
C ILE A 58 0.45 -19.31 -15.27
N SER A 59 -0.82 -19.47 -15.64
CA SER A 59 -1.78 -18.37 -15.66
C SER A 59 -2.02 -17.77 -14.26
N ASP A 60 -2.14 -18.59 -13.23
CA ASP A 60 -2.39 -18.14 -11.87
C ASP A 60 -1.19 -17.35 -11.31
N VAL A 61 0.03 -17.81 -11.55
CA VAL A 61 1.25 -17.08 -11.15
C VAL A 61 1.37 -15.75 -11.90
N LYS A 62 1.02 -15.70 -13.20
CA LYS A 62 0.96 -14.44 -13.95
C LYS A 62 -0.09 -13.48 -13.38
N ASN A 63 -1.27 -13.98 -13.02
CA ASN A 63 -2.31 -13.16 -12.40
C ASN A 63 -1.89 -12.62 -11.01
N ILE A 64 -1.10 -13.39 -10.24
CA ILE A 64 -0.46 -12.91 -9.00
C ILE A 64 0.50 -11.76 -9.30
N HIS A 65 1.35 -11.91 -10.31
CA HIS A 65 2.31 -10.87 -10.72
C HIS A 65 1.61 -9.57 -11.17
N GLU A 66 0.59 -9.70 -12.02
CA GLU A 66 -0.21 -8.56 -12.49
C GLU A 66 -0.91 -7.85 -11.34
N SER A 67 -1.48 -8.61 -10.40
CA SER A 67 -2.13 -8.06 -9.21
C SER A 67 -1.12 -7.37 -8.29
N GLY A 68 0.07 -7.94 -8.10
CA GLY A 68 1.18 -7.32 -7.37
C GLY A 68 1.63 -6.02 -8.01
N SER A 69 1.69 -5.98 -9.33
CA SER A 69 2.06 -4.78 -10.11
C SER A 69 1.00 -3.68 -9.96
N LEU A 70 -0.28 -4.04 -10.02
CA LEU A 70 -1.39 -3.11 -9.77
C LEU A 70 -1.35 -2.57 -8.34
N LEU A 71 -1.09 -3.42 -7.34
CA LEU A 71 -0.93 -2.99 -5.96
C LEU A 71 0.23 -2.01 -5.80
N PHE A 72 1.39 -2.29 -6.41
CA PHE A 72 2.54 -1.40 -6.41
C PHE A 72 2.22 -0.02 -7.01
N GLN A 73 1.52 0.01 -8.14
CA GLN A 73 1.10 1.25 -8.80
C GLN A 73 0.13 2.04 -7.93
N ASN A 74 -0.82 1.37 -7.27
CA ASN A 74 -1.77 2.02 -6.36
C ASN A 74 -1.04 2.64 -5.16
N ILE A 75 -0.12 1.90 -4.52
CA ILE A 75 0.69 2.45 -3.41
C ILE A 75 1.49 3.66 -3.87
N ASN A 76 2.13 3.61 -5.04
CA ASN A 76 2.83 4.77 -5.55
C ASN A 76 1.88 5.94 -5.85
N THR A 77 0.71 5.71 -6.43
CA THR A 77 -0.24 6.77 -6.78
C THR A 77 -0.77 7.49 -5.54
N TYR A 78 -1.22 6.75 -4.53
CA TYR A 78 -1.88 7.35 -3.37
C TYR A 78 -0.90 7.91 -2.33
N PHE A 79 0.35 7.43 -2.29
CA PHE A 79 1.33 7.85 -1.29
C PHE A 79 2.48 8.72 -1.84
N SER A 80 2.56 9.01 -3.16
CA SER A 80 3.63 9.86 -3.73
C SER A 80 3.35 11.37 -3.73
N ASN A 81 2.18 11.84 -3.32
CA ASN A 81 1.83 13.27 -3.31
C ASN A 81 2.45 14.07 -2.14
N THR A 82 3.59 13.65 -1.61
CA THR A 82 4.24 14.28 -0.44
C THR A 82 5.05 15.54 -0.78
N ASP A 83 5.26 15.84 -2.07
CA ASP A 83 6.19 16.91 -2.50
C ASP A 83 5.51 18.26 -2.78
N GLY A 84 4.17 18.31 -2.74
CA GLY A 84 3.37 19.53 -2.94
C GLY A 84 2.99 20.26 -1.64
N GLU A 85 2.73 21.56 -1.74
CA GLU A 85 2.35 22.51 -0.66
C GLU A 85 0.94 22.31 -0.07
N ASN A 86 0.22 21.23 -0.41
CA ASN A 86 -1.12 20.99 0.12
C ASN A 86 -1.05 20.26 1.47
N HIS A 87 -1.50 20.95 2.51
CA HIS A 87 -1.11 20.73 3.89
C HIS A 87 -2.11 19.95 4.78
N GLU A 88 -3.12 19.28 4.22
CA GLU A 88 -4.19 18.63 5.01
C GLU A 88 -4.52 17.19 4.56
N ILE A 89 -3.54 16.26 4.51
CA ILE A 89 -3.70 15.12 3.59
C ILE A 89 -3.83 13.71 4.24
N ILE A 90 -3.40 13.44 5.47
CA ILE A 90 -3.42 12.03 5.97
C ILE A 90 -4.82 11.47 6.20
N ASN A 91 -5.65 12.16 6.98
CA ASN A 91 -6.98 11.66 7.30
C ASN A 91 -7.88 11.63 6.06
N GLU A 92 -7.63 12.50 5.08
CA GLU A 92 -8.31 12.39 3.78
C GLU A 92 -7.78 11.19 3.01
N VAL A 93 -6.46 11.07 2.76
CA VAL A 93 -5.85 9.98 1.98
C VAL A 93 -6.24 8.60 2.50
N ILE A 94 -6.13 8.37 3.81
CA ILE A 94 -6.36 7.04 4.40
C ILE A 94 -7.85 6.68 4.47
N ASN A 95 -8.73 7.68 4.63
CA ASN A 95 -10.18 7.44 4.67
C ASN A 95 -10.86 7.47 3.29
N PHE A 96 -10.12 7.58 2.18
CA PHE A 96 -10.72 7.42 0.86
C PHE A 96 -11.14 5.96 0.64
N PRO A 97 -12.45 5.68 0.43
CA PRO A 97 -12.91 4.34 0.06
C PRO A 97 -12.22 3.82 -1.21
N GLN A 98 -11.82 4.72 -2.11
CA GLN A 98 -11.07 4.41 -3.32
C GLN A 98 -9.70 3.82 -3.01
N LEU A 99 -8.97 4.36 -2.03
CA LEU A 99 -7.69 3.80 -1.59
C LEU A 99 -7.89 2.38 -1.04
N GLN A 100 -8.89 2.21 -0.16
CA GLN A 100 -9.19 0.91 0.43
C GLN A 100 -9.54 -0.12 -0.63
N PHE A 101 -10.36 0.25 -1.61
CA PHE A 101 -10.71 -0.61 -2.73
C PHE A 101 -9.49 -0.93 -3.61
N ALA A 102 -8.69 0.09 -3.94
CA ALA A 102 -7.51 -0.04 -4.79
C ALA A 102 -6.43 -0.94 -4.16
N ILE A 103 -6.31 -0.96 -2.83
CA ILE A 103 -5.40 -1.85 -2.11
C ILE A 103 -6.02 -3.24 -1.94
N ARG A 104 -7.27 -3.32 -1.48
CA ARG A 104 -7.90 -4.60 -1.14
C ARG A 104 -8.07 -5.51 -2.36
N THR A 105 -8.51 -4.97 -3.49
CA THR A 105 -8.78 -5.76 -4.70
C THR A 105 -7.58 -6.59 -5.14
N PRO A 106 -6.40 -6.02 -5.43
CA PRO A 106 -5.24 -6.82 -5.83
C PRO A 106 -4.76 -7.74 -4.72
N ILE A 107 -4.82 -7.33 -3.43
CA ILE A 107 -4.45 -8.21 -2.31
C ILE A 107 -5.36 -9.44 -2.25
N SER A 108 -6.68 -9.26 -2.36
CA SER A 108 -7.64 -10.35 -2.34
C SER A 108 -7.42 -11.31 -3.51
N THR A 109 -7.08 -10.80 -4.70
CA THR A 109 -6.73 -11.64 -5.85
C THR A 109 -5.44 -12.43 -5.58
N ILE A 110 -4.38 -11.79 -5.08
CA ILE A 110 -3.12 -12.46 -4.74
C ILE A 110 -3.37 -13.57 -3.73
N ILE A 111 -4.06 -13.28 -2.63
CA ILE A 111 -4.36 -14.27 -1.59
C ILE A 111 -5.17 -15.44 -2.18
N GLY A 112 -6.27 -15.13 -2.88
CA GLY A 112 -7.14 -16.17 -3.44
C GLY A 112 -6.44 -17.07 -4.45
N LEU A 113 -5.55 -16.52 -5.29
CA LEU A 113 -4.76 -17.32 -6.21
C LEU A 113 -3.71 -18.16 -5.47
N THR A 114 -3.03 -17.59 -4.47
CA THR A 114 -2.03 -18.33 -3.68
C THR A 114 -2.63 -19.48 -2.85
N GLU A 115 -3.92 -19.45 -2.53
CA GLU A 115 -4.62 -20.55 -1.87
C GLU A 115 -4.97 -21.72 -2.82
N LEU A 116 -4.90 -21.48 -4.14
CA LEU A 116 -5.25 -22.43 -5.19
C LEU A 116 -4.03 -23.08 -5.86
N LEU A 117 -2.84 -22.49 -5.68
CA LEU A 117 -1.55 -23.04 -6.11
C LEU A 117 -1.14 -24.24 -5.25
#